data_AF-A0A9N7LSR5-F1
#
_entry.id   AF-A0A9N7LSR5-F1
#
_cell.length_a   1.000
_cell.length_b   1.000
_cell.length_c   1.000
_cell.angle_alpha   90.00
_cell.angle_beta   90.00
_cell.angle_gamma   90.00
#
_symmetry.space_group_name_H-M   'P 1'
#
loop_
_entity.id
_entity.type
_entity.pdbx_description
1 polymer ?
#
loop_
_entity_poly.entity_id
_entity_poly.type
_entity_poly.pdbx_seq_one_letter_code
_entity_poly.pdbx_strand_id
1 'polypeptide(L)'
;MPFHDSDDVIRAALAEASAPALLMSMVHMTGNLGLLDELPGPSMLIAMDIQGGMSEEDKQTVRERAFEVVRDYRDRGCPAPFLPNRVQLQTMLDVASAGQVTDEFIDYIAADLRISDADQDGPPLRSTPSQRSGFPVLVIGCGEAGLLAGIKLKQAGLPFVIIEKQAGVGGTWRANRYPGCRVDIANHYYAYSFEPNDHWSHSYSEQPEILNYLNDVAQRYEITPHVRFNTEVVGAA
;
A
#
# COMPACT_ATOMS: atom_id res chain seq x y z
N MET A 1 13.91 6.32 4.87
CA MET A 1 15.05 6.85 5.65
C MET A 1 16.30 6.81 4.78
N PRO A 2 17.27 7.73 4.93
CA PRO A 2 18.55 7.60 4.24
C PRO A 2 19.24 6.31 4.66
N PHE A 3 19.96 5.69 3.74
CA PHE A 3 20.76 4.50 4.01
C PHE A 3 22.25 4.81 3.82
N HIS A 4 23.10 4.07 4.51
CA HIS A 4 24.56 4.26 4.52
C HIS A 4 25.31 2.93 4.33
N ASP A 5 24.61 1.93 3.79
CA ASP A 5 25.14 0.59 3.58
C ASP A 5 26.35 0.60 2.63
N SER A 6 27.29 -0.30 2.90
CA SER A 6 28.49 -0.50 2.08
C SER A 6 28.14 -0.96 0.66
N ASP A 7 29.08 -0.75 -0.28
CA ASP A 7 28.92 -1.21 -1.67
C ASP A 7 28.65 -2.72 -1.76
N ASP A 8 29.27 -3.54 -0.90
CA ASP A 8 29.05 -4.99 -0.87
C ASP A 8 27.62 -5.36 -0.46
N VAL A 9 27.07 -4.65 0.53
CA VAL A 9 25.67 -4.84 0.96
C VAL A 9 24.70 -4.43 -0.15
N ILE A 10 24.97 -3.30 -0.82
CA ILE A 10 24.15 -2.86 -1.96
C ILE A 10 24.19 -3.89 -3.09
N ARG A 11 25.37 -4.42 -3.43
CA ARG A 11 25.49 -5.46 -4.46
C ARG A 11 24.72 -6.72 -4.12
N ALA A 12 24.82 -7.18 -2.87
CA ALA A 12 24.08 -8.35 -2.40
C ALA A 12 22.57 -8.13 -2.52
N ALA A 13 22.06 -6.98 -2.10
CA ALA A 13 20.64 -6.65 -2.22
C ALA A 13 20.17 -6.57 -3.68
N LEU A 14 20.96 -5.98 -4.58
CA LEU A 14 20.62 -5.87 -6.00
C LEU A 14 20.61 -7.22 -6.72
N ALA A 15 21.40 -8.19 -6.27
CA ALA A 15 21.43 -9.54 -6.85
C ALA A 15 20.08 -10.27 -6.71
N GLU A 16 19.35 -10.00 -5.64
CA GLU A 16 18.05 -10.63 -5.34
C GLU A 16 16.85 -9.78 -5.82
N ALA A 17 17.08 -8.50 -6.16
CA ALA A 17 16.02 -7.59 -6.57
C ALA A 17 15.39 -7.94 -7.92
N SER A 18 14.12 -7.55 -8.06
CA SER A 18 13.38 -7.54 -9.33
C SER A 18 13.96 -6.49 -10.28
N ALA A 19 14.42 -6.91 -11.46
CA ALA A 19 14.96 -5.97 -12.45
C ALA A 19 13.93 -4.94 -12.93
N PRO A 20 12.65 -5.30 -13.21
CA PRO A 20 11.61 -4.31 -13.50
C PRO A 20 11.41 -3.27 -12.39
N ALA A 21 11.42 -3.69 -11.12
CA ALA A 21 11.30 -2.76 -10.00
C ALA A 21 12.52 -1.83 -9.88
N LEU A 22 13.73 -2.33 -10.21
CA LEU A 22 14.95 -1.51 -10.24
C LEU A 22 14.87 -0.43 -11.33
N LEU A 23 14.33 -0.72 -12.52
CA LEU A 23 14.13 0.30 -13.56
C LEU A 23 13.29 1.46 -13.03
N MET A 24 12.14 1.16 -12.43
CA MET A 24 11.26 2.18 -11.84
C MET A 24 11.95 2.96 -10.72
N SER A 25 12.66 2.25 -9.84
CA SER A 25 13.41 2.84 -8.73
C SER A 25 14.50 3.80 -9.20
N MET A 26 15.24 3.44 -10.26
CA MET A 26 16.26 4.31 -10.84
C MET A 26 15.66 5.61 -11.42
N VAL A 27 14.49 5.55 -12.05
CA VAL A 27 13.77 6.75 -12.51
C VAL A 27 13.44 7.65 -11.32
N HIS A 28 12.94 7.09 -10.21
CA HIS A 28 12.69 7.88 -8.98
C HIS A 28 13.97 8.46 -8.36
N MET A 29 15.11 7.75 -8.41
CA MET A 29 16.38 8.23 -7.82
C MET A 29 17.08 9.31 -8.66
N THR A 30 16.81 9.35 -9.97
CA THR A 30 17.54 10.20 -10.94
C THR A 30 16.67 11.26 -11.59
N GLY A 31 15.36 11.05 -11.68
CA GLY A 31 14.45 11.81 -12.54
C GLY A 31 14.63 11.58 -14.03
N ASN A 32 15.48 10.61 -14.45
CA ASN A 32 15.77 10.35 -15.85
C ASN A 32 14.90 9.21 -16.41
N LEU A 33 13.86 9.56 -17.16
CA LEU A 33 13.02 8.58 -17.86
C LEU A 33 13.75 7.89 -19.02
N GLY A 34 14.80 8.48 -19.59
CA GLY A 34 15.55 7.89 -20.71
C GLY A 34 16.19 6.54 -20.36
N LEU A 35 16.36 6.24 -19.07
CA LEU A 35 16.77 4.92 -18.61
C LEU A 35 15.84 3.79 -19.06
N LEU A 36 14.56 4.09 -19.28
CA LEU A 36 13.57 3.11 -19.73
C LEU A 36 13.72 2.75 -21.21
N ASP A 37 14.35 3.62 -22.00
CA ASP A 37 14.68 3.37 -23.42
C ASP A 37 16.09 2.78 -23.58
N GLU A 38 17.02 3.15 -22.69
CA GLU A 38 18.43 2.74 -22.72
C GLU A 38 18.65 1.30 -22.24
N LEU A 39 17.84 0.84 -21.29
CA LEU A 39 18.02 -0.45 -20.62
C LEU A 39 17.00 -1.48 -21.10
N PRO A 40 17.36 -2.78 -21.07
CA PRO A 40 16.39 -3.83 -21.37
C PRO A 40 15.27 -3.82 -20.31
N GLY A 41 14.03 -3.91 -20.79
CA GLY A 41 12.82 -3.94 -19.96
C GLY A 41 12.12 -5.30 -19.94
N PRO A 42 11.06 -5.45 -19.15
CA PRO A 42 10.24 -6.65 -19.15
C PRO A 42 9.53 -6.84 -20.50
N SER A 43 9.33 -8.10 -20.89
CA SER A 43 8.68 -8.48 -22.15
C SER A 43 7.25 -8.98 -21.96
N MET A 44 6.87 -9.32 -20.72
CA MET A 44 5.54 -9.82 -20.37
C MET A 44 5.26 -9.66 -18.89
N LEU A 45 3.99 -9.46 -18.54
CA LEU A 45 3.50 -9.48 -17.17
C LEU A 45 2.83 -10.83 -16.89
N ILE A 46 3.47 -11.68 -16.09
CA ILE A 46 2.94 -12.98 -15.68
C ILE A 46 2.63 -12.94 -14.18
N ALA A 47 1.46 -13.43 -13.78
CA ALA A 47 1.13 -13.60 -12.37
C ALA A 47 2.21 -14.42 -11.64
N MET A 48 2.69 -13.92 -10.51
CA MET A 48 3.77 -14.51 -9.69
C MET A 48 5.19 -14.47 -10.28
N ASP A 49 5.38 -13.98 -11.51
CA ASP A 49 6.71 -13.66 -12.02
C ASP A 49 7.05 -12.20 -11.69
N ILE A 50 8.15 -12.00 -10.99
CA ILE A 50 8.64 -10.67 -10.62
C ILE A 50 9.74 -10.17 -11.56
N GLN A 51 10.17 -10.99 -12.52
CA GLN A 51 11.27 -10.68 -13.43
C GLN A 51 10.80 -10.26 -14.83
N GLY A 52 9.49 -10.32 -15.10
CA GLY A 52 8.88 -9.81 -16.33
C GLY A 52 9.35 -10.49 -17.61
N GLY A 53 9.66 -11.79 -17.54
CA GLY A 53 10.17 -12.57 -18.68
C GLY A 53 11.54 -12.14 -19.22
N MET A 54 12.34 -11.41 -18.44
CA MET A 54 13.68 -10.95 -18.86
C MET A 54 14.72 -12.08 -18.82
N SER A 55 15.70 -12.04 -19.75
CA SER A 55 16.84 -12.95 -19.75
C SER A 55 17.79 -12.66 -18.57
N GLU A 56 18.63 -13.63 -18.18
CA GLU A 56 19.64 -13.39 -17.13
C GLU A 56 20.64 -12.29 -17.52
N GLU A 57 21.01 -12.19 -18.79
CA GLU A 57 21.92 -11.16 -19.33
C GLU A 57 21.31 -9.76 -19.21
N ASP A 58 20.03 -9.62 -19.58
CA ASP A 58 19.31 -8.35 -19.47
C ASP A 58 19.15 -7.93 -18.00
N LYS A 59 18.78 -8.88 -17.13
CA LYS A 59 18.67 -8.62 -15.69
C LYS A 59 19.99 -8.18 -15.09
N GLN A 60 21.10 -8.80 -15.50
CA GLN A 60 22.43 -8.42 -15.03
C GLN A 60 22.80 -7.01 -15.49
N THR A 61 22.50 -6.66 -16.74
CA THR A 61 22.69 -5.30 -17.29
C THR A 61 21.94 -4.25 -16.46
N VAL A 62 20.67 -4.51 -16.12
CA VAL A 62 19.89 -3.60 -15.27
C VAL A 62 20.48 -3.49 -13.86
N ARG A 63 20.90 -4.60 -13.25
CA ARG A 63 21.48 -4.61 -11.89
C ARG A 63 22.81 -3.88 -11.81
N GLU A 64 23.65 -3.98 -12.83
CA GLU A 64 24.91 -3.24 -12.91
C GLU A 64 24.67 -1.73 -12.99
N ARG A 65 23.72 -1.32 -13.84
CA ARG A 65 23.33 0.09 -13.91
C ARG A 65 22.69 0.59 -12.61
N ALA A 66 21.85 -0.24 -11.99
CA ALA A 66 21.22 0.07 -10.70
C ALA A 66 22.27 0.25 -9.59
N PHE A 67 23.36 -0.53 -9.59
CA PHE A 67 24.42 -0.35 -8.61
C PHE A 67 25.04 1.05 -8.68
N GLU A 68 25.33 1.56 -9.88
CA GLU A 68 25.86 2.90 -10.06
C GLU A 68 24.90 3.98 -9.56
N VAL A 69 23.61 3.85 -9.92
CA VAL A 69 22.56 4.81 -9.55
C VAL A 69 22.30 4.82 -8.05
N VAL A 70 22.17 3.64 -7.43
CA VAL A 70 21.90 3.50 -5.99
C VAL A 70 23.08 3.99 -5.16
N ARG A 71 24.31 3.70 -5.60
CA ARG A 71 25.53 4.21 -4.96
C ARG A 71 25.59 5.75 -5.03
N ASP A 72 25.37 6.33 -6.21
CA ASP A 72 25.32 7.80 -6.35
C ASP A 72 24.21 8.43 -5.49
N TYR A 73 23.01 7.83 -5.50
CA TYR A 73 21.88 8.30 -4.70
C TYR A 73 22.18 8.27 -3.19
N ARG A 74 22.83 7.21 -2.70
CA ARG A 74 23.36 7.10 -1.33
C ARG A 74 24.37 8.20 -1.03
N ASP A 75 25.35 8.38 -1.91
CA ASP A 75 26.48 9.30 -1.70
C ASP A 75 26.04 10.78 -1.74
N ARG A 76 24.92 11.08 -2.43
CA ARG A 76 24.23 12.38 -2.37
C ARG A 76 23.36 12.56 -1.12
N GLY A 77 23.34 11.59 -0.21
CA GLY A 77 22.59 11.64 1.05
C GLY A 77 21.12 11.24 0.94
N CYS A 78 20.75 10.44 -0.07
CA CYS A 78 19.38 9.99 -0.33
C CYS A 78 18.38 11.16 -0.41
N PRO A 79 18.56 12.10 -1.36
CA PRO A 79 17.66 13.24 -1.51
C PRO A 79 16.23 12.78 -1.80
N ALA A 80 15.24 13.67 -1.66
CA ALA A 80 13.85 13.32 -1.98
C ALA A 80 13.73 12.72 -3.40
N PRO A 81 13.05 11.58 -3.56
CA PRO A 81 12.91 10.95 -4.87
C PRO A 81 12.08 11.83 -5.81
N PHE A 82 12.34 11.71 -7.10
CA PHE A 82 11.55 12.29 -8.15
C PHE A 82 10.11 11.77 -8.11
N LEU A 83 9.14 12.68 -8.12
CA LEU A 83 7.71 12.34 -8.21
C LEU A 83 7.24 12.56 -9.66
N PRO A 84 6.89 11.49 -10.40
CA PRO A 84 6.43 11.62 -11.77
C PRO A 84 5.05 12.29 -11.82
N ASN A 85 4.83 13.14 -12.82
CA ASN A 85 3.48 13.56 -13.16
C ASN A 85 2.70 12.41 -13.82
N ARG A 86 1.39 12.59 -14.05
CA ARG A 86 0.52 11.55 -14.62
C ARG A 86 1.04 10.94 -15.92
N VAL A 87 1.56 11.76 -16.84
CA VAL A 87 2.08 11.29 -18.14
C VAL A 87 3.36 10.48 -17.95
N GLN A 88 4.24 10.94 -17.05
CA GLN A 88 5.49 10.23 -16.74
C GLN A 88 5.21 8.91 -16.03
N LEU A 89 4.24 8.87 -15.11
CA LEU A 89 3.81 7.66 -14.43
C LEU A 89 3.23 6.66 -15.44
N GLN A 90 2.42 7.13 -16.40
CA GLN A 90 1.93 6.29 -17.49
C GLN A 90 3.08 5.66 -18.28
N THR A 91 4.09 6.44 -18.68
CA THR A 91 5.27 5.90 -19.39
C THR A 91 5.98 4.81 -18.56
N MET A 92 6.15 5.05 -17.26
CA MET A 92 6.76 4.07 -16.35
C MET A 92 5.92 2.78 -16.27
N LEU A 93 4.60 2.90 -16.14
CA LEU A 93 3.70 1.76 -16.03
C LEU A 93 3.52 0.97 -17.33
N ASP A 94 3.57 1.64 -18.48
CA ASP A 94 3.51 0.97 -19.77
C ASP A 94 4.74 0.06 -19.94
N VAL A 95 5.92 0.53 -19.56
CA VAL A 95 7.15 -0.28 -19.53
C VAL A 95 7.03 -1.40 -18.51
N ALA A 96 6.65 -1.10 -17.26
CA ALA A 96 6.58 -2.10 -16.20
C ALA A 96 5.58 -3.23 -16.48
N SER A 97 4.48 -2.93 -17.17
CA SER A 97 3.43 -3.89 -17.53
C SER A 97 3.68 -4.61 -18.86
N ALA A 98 4.73 -4.22 -19.59
CA ALA A 98 4.99 -4.65 -20.97
C ALA A 98 3.75 -4.47 -21.88
N GLY A 99 3.01 -3.37 -21.69
CA GLY A 99 1.72 -3.15 -22.33
C GLY A 99 1.17 -1.75 -22.09
N GLN A 100 -0.03 -1.48 -22.58
CA GLN A 100 -0.71 -0.20 -22.32
C GLN A 100 -1.60 -0.30 -21.09
N VAL A 101 -1.48 0.69 -20.22
CA VAL A 101 -2.25 0.79 -18.99
C VAL A 101 -3.45 1.75 -19.16
N THR A 102 -4.59 1.39 -18.57
CA THR A 102 -5.81 2.22 -18.61
C THR A 102 -5.73 3.40 -17.64
N ASP A 103 -6.46 4.47 -17.93
CA ASP A 103 -6.49 5.68 -17.09
C ASP A 103 -6.89 5.39 -15.63
N GLU A 104 -7.87 4.51 -15.41
CA GLU A 104 -8.34 4.13 -14.08
C GLU A 104 -7.23 3.46 -13.25
N PHE A 105 -6.38 2.65 -13.89
CA PHE A 105 -5.29 1.96 -13.21
C PHE A 105 -4.14 2.90 -12.84
N ILE A 106 -3.89 3.93 -13.67
CA ILE A 106 -2.88 4.96 -13.38
C ILE A 106 -3.27 5.73 -12.12
N ASP A 107 -4.53 6.16 -12.01
CA ASP A 107 -4.99 6.94 -10.87
C ASP A 107 -5.01 6.08 -9.59
N TYR A 108 -5.39 4.80 -9.71
CA TYR A 108 -5.31 3.82 -8.62
C TYR A 108 -3.88 3.63 -8.11
N ILE A 109 -2.92 3.35 -9.01
CA ILE A 109 -1.51 3.18 -8.64
C ILE A 109 -0.92 4.46 -8.07
N ALA A 110 -1.25 5.62 -8.64
CA ALA A 110 -0.76 6.91 -8.14
C ALA A 110 -1.19 7.13 -6.68
N ALA A 111 -2.40 6.72 -6.32
CA ALA A 111 -2.89 6.79 -4.95
C ALA A 111 -2.22 5.76 -4.04
N ASP A 112 -2.08 4.51 -4.50
CA ASP A 112 -1.45 3.41 -3.74
C ASP A 112 0.04 3.72 -3.45
N LEU A 113 0.77 4.23 -4.44
CA LEU A 113 2.16 4.68 -4.32
C LEU A 113 2.31 6.05 -3.64
N ARG A 114 1.19 6.70 -3.26
CA ARG A 114 1.18 8.05 -2.64
C ARG A 114 1.89 9.12 -3.46
N ILE A 115 1.83 8.99 -4.78
CA ILE A 115 2.17 10.06 -5.72
C ILE A 115 1.04 11.10 -5.72
N SER A 116 -0.19 10.68 -5.41
CA SER A 116 -1.38 11.51 -5.27
C SER A 116 -2.15 11.16 -3.99
N ASP A 117 -2.78 12.15 -3.36
CA ASP A 117 -3.65 11.96 -2.20
C ASP A 117 -5.12 11.68 -2.59
N ALA A 118 -5.42 11.50 -3.89
CA ALA A 118 -6.79 11.45 -4.40
C ALA A 118 -7.70 10.36 -3.78
N ASP A 119 -7.15 9.21 -3.34
CA ASP A 119 -7.94 8.13 -2.72
C ASP A 119 -8.19 8.33 -1.21
N GLN A 120 -7.51 9.29 -0.57
CA GLN A 120 -7.56 9.47 0.88
C GLN A 120 -8.95 9.94 1.36
N ASP A 121 -9.61 10.78 0.57
CA ASP A 121 -10.85 11.46 0.96
C ASP A 121 -12.13 10.82 0.39
N GLY A 122 -11.98 9.83 -0.50
CA GLY A 122 -13.11 9.25 -1.24
C GLY A 122 -13.77 10.26 -2.20
N PRO A 123 -14.89 9.88 -2.85
CA PRO A 123 -15.54 10.75 -3.81
C PRO A 123 -16.19 11.97 -3.14
N PRO A 124 -16.25 13.12 -3.83
CA PRO A 124 -16.95 14.29 -3.30
C PRO A 124 -18.43 13.96 -3.07
N LEU A 125 -18.88 14.19 -1.83
CA LEU A 125 -20.25 13.91 -1.43
C LEU A 125 -21.21 14.95 -2.00
N ARG A 126 -22.25 14.49 -2.69
CA ARG A 126 -23.31 15.36 -3.25
C ARG A 126 -24.29 15.89 -2.20
N SER A 127 -24.32 15.27 -1.01
CA SER A 127 -25.22 15.65 0.08
C SER A 127 -24.71 16.88 0.84
N THR A 128 -25.63 17.63 1.46
CA THR A 128 -25.28 18.71 2.39
C THR A 128 -25.01 18.14 3.79
N PRO A 129 -24.26 18.86 4.66
CA PRO A 129 -24.06 18.45 6.04
C PRO A 129 -25.38 18.18 6.80
N SER A 130 -26.42 18.99 6.55
CA SER A 130 -27.74 18.80 7.16
C SER A 130 -28.39 17.49 6.73
N GLN A 131 -28.35 17.15 5.44
CA GLN A 131 -28.86 15.86 4.94
C GLN A 131 -28.13 14.67 5.57
N ARG A 132 -26.80 14.78 5.76
CA ARG A 132 -26.00 13.71 6.39
C ARG A 132 -26.32 13.53 7.87
N SER A 133 -26.55 14.62 8.60
CA SER A 133 -26.92 14.54 10.02
C SER A 133 -28.26 13.82 10.27
N GLY A 134 -29.16 13.80 9.27
CA GLY A 134 -30.42 13.09 9.32
C GLY A 134 -30.37 11.63 8.91
N PHE A 135 -29.18 11.09 8.59
CA PHE A 135 -29.00 9.72 8.07
C PHE A 135 -28.10 8.90 9.01
N PRO A 136 -28.63 8.38 10.14
CA PRO A 136 -27.85 7.54 11.05
C PRO A 136 -27.54 6.18 10.43
N VAL A 137 -26.29 5.73 10.58
CA VAL A 137 -25.81 4.46 10.03
C VAL A 137 -25.48 3.47 11.15
N LEU A 138 -25.94 2.23 11.00
CA LEU A 138 -25.55 1.10 11.85
C LEU A 138 -24.55 0.23 11.10
N VAL A 139 -23.38 -0.02 11.69
CA VAL A 139 -22.38 -0.97 11.18
C VAL A 139 -22.32 -2.16 12.12
N ILE A 140 -22.37 -3.38 11.58
CA ILE A 140 -22.29 -4.61 12.36
C ILE A 140 -20.93 -5.26 12.12
N GLY A 141 -20.15 -5.39 13.18
CA GLY A 141 -18.76 -5.85 13.18
C GLY A 141 -17.76 -4.69 13.18
N CYS A 142 -16.70 -4.84 13.96
CA CYS A 142 -15.52 -3.99 14.04
C CYS A 142 -14.25 -4.79 13.74
N GLY A 143 -14.35 -5.66 12.72
CA GLY A 143 -13.19 -6.10 11.95
C GLY A 143 -12.71 -5.02 11.00
N GLU A 144 -11.78 -5.37 10.11
CA GLU A 144 -11.18 -4.43 9.15
C GLU A 144 -12.23 -3.63 8.34
N ALA A 145 -13.15 -4.31 7.65
CA ALA A 145 -14.20 -3.62 6.89
C ALA A 145 -15.08 -2.68 7.74
N GLY A 146 -15.43 -3.10 8.96
CA GLY A 146 -16.27 -2.30 9.87
C GLY A 146 -15.53 -1.09 10.44
N LEU A 147 -14.24 -1.25 10.73
CA LEU A 147 -13.35 -0.17 11.14
C LEU A 147 -13.20 0.85 10.00
N LEU A 148 -12.92 0.40 8.78
CA LEU A 148 -12.87 1.24 7.59
C LEU A 148 -14.17 2.02 7.37
N ALA A 149 -15.31 1.33 7.46
CA ALA A 149 -16.62 1.96 7.33
C ALA A 149 -16.80 3.07 8.38
N GLY A 150 -16.45 2.81 9.64
CA GLY A 150 -16.47 3.82 10.71
C GLY A 150 -15.62 5.05 10.40
N ILE A 151 -14.39 4.84 9.90
CA ILE A 151 -13.47 5.92 9.51
C ILE A 151 -14.10 6.79 8.41
N LYS A 152 -14.59 6.16 7.33
CA LYS A 152 -15.16 6.89 6.19
C LYS A 152 -16.48 7.59 6.56
N LEU A 153 -17.32 6.99 7.42
CA LEU A 153 -18.52 7.62 7.95
C LEU A 153 -18.19 8.84 8.83
N LYS A 154 -17.16 8.74 9.68
CA LYS A 154 -16.67 9.86 10.50
C LYS A 154 -16.15 11.00 9.63
N GLN A 155 -15.31 10.72 8.63
CA GLN A 155 -14.80 11.70 7.67
C GLN A 155 -15.93 12.39 6.89
N ALA A 156 -16.93 11.62 6.48
CA ALA A 156 -18.11 12.14 5.80
C ALA A 156 -19.04 12.96 6.73
N GLY A 157 -18.86 12.91 8.04
CA GLY A 157 -19.72 13.59 9.01
C GLY A 157 -21.11 12.97 9.12
N LEU A 158 -21.26 11.66 8.86
CA LEU A 158 -22.49 10.93 9.15
C LEU A 158 -22.50 10.47 10.61
N PRO A 159 -23.65 10.54 11.32
CA PRO A 159 -23.78 9.89 12.61
C PRO A 159 -23.82 8.38 12.43
N PHE A 160 -23.03 7.65 13.20
CA PHE A 160 -23.00 6.18 13.13
C PHE A 160 -22.75 5.53 14.48
N VAL A 161 -23.13 4.25 14.58
CA VAL A 161 -22.71 3.37 15.66
C VAL A 161 -22.26 2.04 15.08
N ILE A 162 -21.18 1.50 15.64
CA ILE A 162 -20.67 0.17 15.30
C ILE A 162 -21.06 -0.78 16.43
N ILE A 163 -21.58 -1.97 16.10
CA ILE A 163 -21.88 -3.03 17.07
C ILE A 163 -20.91 -4.18 16.86
N GLU A 164 -20.17 -4.57 17.89
CA GLU A 164 -19.18 -5.65 17.83
C GLU A 164 -19.40 -6.65 18.95
N LYS A 165 -19.46 -7.94 18.59
CA LYS A 165 -19.68 -9.02 19.56
C LYS A 165 -18.48 -9.24 20.48
N GLN A 166 -17.27 -8.96 19.98
CA GLN A 166 -16.02 -9.13 20.70
C GLN A 166 -15.74 -7.94 21.62
N ALA A 167 -14.81 -8.12 22.56
CA ALA A 167 -14.40 -7.09 23.52
C ALA A 167 -13.47 -6.01 22.93
N GLY A 168 -13.27 -5.97 21.62
CA GLY A 168 -12.37 -5.02 20.96
C GLY A 168 -12.37 -5.19 19.45
N VAL A 169 -11.59 -4.34 18.78
CA VAL A 169 -11.46 -4.36 17.31
C VAL A 169 -10.66 -5.57 16.82
N GLY A 170 -10.75 -5.85 15.53
CA GLY A 170 -9.89 -6.80 14.81
C GLY A 170 -10.62 -7.94 14.10
N GLY A 171 -11.91 -8.17 14.42
CA GLY A 171 -12.73 -9.16 13.73
C GLY A 171 -12.06 -10.54 13.70
N THR A 172 -11.75 -11.04 12.50
CA THR A 172 -11.01 -12.28 12.26
C THR A 172 -9.73 -12.35 13.08
N TRP A 173 -8.94 -11.29 13.12
CA TRP A 173 -7.64 -11.26 13.79
C TRP A 173 -7.77 -11.22 15.31
N ARG A 174 -8.93 -10.87 15.87
CA ARG A 174 -9.15 -10.99 17.31
C ARG A 174 -9.69 -12.36 17.70
N ALA A 175 -10.51 -12.96 16.83
CA ALA A 175 -11.17 -14.24 17.05
C ALA A 175 -10.24 -15.44 16.89
N ASN A 176 -9.26 -15.36 15.99
CA ASN A 176 -8.34 -16.46 15.69
C ASN A 176 -7.02 -16.27 16.42
N ARG A 177 -6.56 -17.29 17.16
CA ARG A 177 -5.29 -17.29 17.91
C ARG A 177 -4.58 -18.65 17.85
N TYR A 178 -4.86 -19.43 16.81
CA TYR A 178 -4.20 -20.72 16.63
C TYR A 178 -2.72 -20.52 16.23
N PRO A 179 -1.82 -21.46 16.58
CA PRO A 179 -0.40 -21.35 16.24
C PRO A 179 -0.17 -21.20 14.73
N GLY A 180 0.61 -20.20 14.34
CA GLY A 180 0.94 -19.94 12.93
C GLY A 180 -0.10 -19.13 12.15
N CYS A 181 -1.16 -18.62 12.79
CA CYS A 181 -2.14 -17.74 12.15
C CYS A 181 -1.47 -16.49 11.57
N ARG A 182 -1.62 -16.27 10.26
CA ARG A 182 -0.96 -15.19 9.50
C ARG A 182 -1.74 -14.85 8.23
N VAL A 183 -1.35 -13.76 7.57
CA VAL A 183 -1.83 -13.41 6.22
C VAL A 183 -1.20 -14.32 5.15
N ASP A 184 -1.91 -14.47 4.03
CA ASP A 184 -1.44 -15.15 2.81
C ASP A 184 -1.03 -14.17 1.69
N ILE A 185 -1.45 -12.91 1.78
CA ILE A 185 -0.98 -11.81 0.94
C ILE A 185 0.07 -10.97 1.69
N ALA A 186 0.96 -10.32 0.95
CA ALA A 186 2.01 -9.52 1.55
C ALA A 186 1.42 -8.31 2.30
N ASN A 187 2.04 -7.91 3.41
CA ASN A 187 1.51 -6.89 4.31
C ASN A 187 1.27 -5.53 3.67
N HIS A 188 2.03 -5.17 2.63
CA HIS A 188 1.82 -3.93 1.89
C HIS A 188 0.48 -3.90 1.14
N TYR A 189 -0.09 -5.08 0.81
CA TYR A 189 -1.46 -5.22 0.30
C TYR A 189 -2.50 -5.42 1.39
N TYR A 190 -2.10 -5.91 2.57
CA TYR A 190 -2.99 -6.13 3.72
C TYR A 190 -2.94 -4.96 4.72
N ALA A 191 -2.95 -3.74 4.20
CA ALA A 191 -3.03 -2.50 4.97
C ALA A 191 -3.96 -1.52 4.25
N TYR A 192 -4.57 -0.58 4.99
CA TYR A 192 -5.32 0.49 4.34
C TYR A 192 -4.39 1.39 3.53
N SER A 193 -4.80 1.77 2.32
CA SER A 193 -4.04 2.69 1.43
C SER A 193 -3.69 4.02 2.13
N PHE A 194 -4.56 4.49 3.02
CA PHE A 194 -4.37 5.69 3.82
C PHE A 194 -3.53 5.49 5.10
N GLU A 195 -3.31 4.24 5.52
CA GLU A 195 -2.53 3.86 6.71
C GLU A 195 -1.56 2.70 6.41
N PRO A 196 -0.57 2.89 5.54
CA PRO A 196 0.50 1.92 5.35
C PRO A 196 1.33 1.86 6.64
N ASN A 197 1.94 0.71 6.84
CA ASN A 197 2.84 0.49 7.95
C ASN A 197 4.18 0.01 7.36
N ASP A 198 5.27 0.69 7.71
CA ASP A 198 6.63 0.39 7.32
C ASP A 198 7.40 -0.37 8.42
N HIS A 199 6.74 -0.65 9.54
CA HIS A 199 7.32 -1.32 10.72
C HIS A 199 6.91 -2.79 10.84
N TRP A 200 6.44 -3.41 9.76
CA TRP A 200 6.19 -4.85 9.75
C TRP A 200 7.49 -5.63 9.96
N SER A 201 7.48 -6.55 10.91
CA SER A 201 8.57 -7.47 11.22
C SER A 201 8.68 -8.62 10.22
N HIS A 202 7.60 -8.92 9.50
CA HIS A 202 7.52 -9.95 8.47
C HIS A 202 7.00 -9.35 7.15
N SER A 203 7.25 -10.02 6.02
CA SER A 203 6.54 -9.72 4.76
C SER A 203 5.10 -10.23 4.78
N TYR A 204 4.85 -11.30 5.56
CA TYR A 204 3.54 -11.94 5.79
C TYR A 204 3.32 -12.05 7.30
N SER A 205 2.73 -11.02 7.88
CA SER A 205 2.58 -10.84 9.33
C SER A 205 1.74 -11.93 9.98
N GLU A 206 2.15 -12.27 11.19
CA GLU A 206 1.33 -13.11 12.07
C GLU A 206 0.19 -12.31 12.69
N GLN A 207 -0.82 -13.04 13.18
CA GLN A 207 -2.03 -12.48 13.75
C GLN A 207 -1.81 -11.39 14.81
N PRO A 208 -0.87 -11.50 15.77
CA PRO A 208 -0.68 -10.46 16.80
C PRO A 208 -0.32 -9.11 16.19
N GLU A 209 0.46 -9.13 15.12
CA GLU A 209 0.97 -7.94 14.44
C GLU A 209 -0.15 -7.25 13.64
N ILE A 210 -0.95 -8.02 12.90
CA ILE A 210 -2.14 -7.48 12.23
C ILE A 210 -3.15 -6.93 13.24
N LEU A 211 -3.36 -7.63 14.36
CA LEU A 211 -4.27 -7.16 15.40
C LEU A 211 -3.77 -5.83 16.01
N ASN A 212 -2.46 -5.70 16.26
CA ASN A 212 -1.89 -4.45 16.76
C ASN A 212 -2.09 -3.31 15.76
N TYR A 213 -1.79 -3.51 14.48
CA TYR A 213 -2.06 -2.54 13.42
C TYR A 213 -3.51 -2.03 13.43
N LEU A 214 -4.49 -2.94 13.52
CA LEU A 214 -5.91 -2.56 13.55
C LEU A 214 -6.29 -1.80 14.84
N ASN A 215 -5.66 -2.11 15.99
CA ASN A 215 -5.87 -1.33 17.21
C ASN A 215 -5.28 0.08 17.09
N ASP A 216 -4.08 0.21 16.52
CA ASP A 216 -3.41 1.50 16.32
C ASP A 216 -4.23 2.40 15.38
N VAL A 217 -4.73 1.84 14.28
CA VAL A 217 -5.64 2.56 13.37
C VAL A 217 -6.93 2.96 14.08
N ALA A 218 -7.56 2.05 14.84
CA ALA A 218 -8.78 2.39 15.58
C ALA A 218 -8.58 3.51 16.61
N GLN A 219 -7.42 3.54 17.26
CA GLN A 219 -7.03 4.60 18.18
C GLN A 219 -6.79 5.93 17.45
N ARG A 220 -5.99 5.91 16.39
CA ARG A 220 -5.60 7.10 15.62
C ARG A 220 -6.81 7.85 15.05
N TYR A 221 -7.80 7.10 14.56
CA TYR A 221 -9.04 7.67 14.02
C TYR A 221 -10.14 7.84 15.07
N GLU A 222 -9.83 7.53 16.34
CA GLU A 222 -10.74 7.57 17.49
C GLU A 222 -12.10 6.92 17.19
N ILE A 223 -12.06 5.68 16.71
CA ILE A 223 -13.27 4.93 16.35
C ILE A 223 -13.90 4.25 17.57
N THR A 224 -13.08 3.86 18.55
CA THR A 224 -13.53 3.18 19.78
C THR A 224 -14.74 3.83 20.48
N PRO A 225 -14.86 5.17 20.60
CA PRO A 225 -16.05 5.81 21.19
C PRO A 225 -17.36 5.58 20.43
N HIS A 226 -17.29 5.20 19.15
CA HIS A 226 -18.45 4.92 18.30
C HIS A 226 -18.84 3.44 18.30
N VAL A 227 -18.12 2.59 19.05
CA VAL A 227 -18.33 1.14 19.05
C VAL A 227 -19.00 0.69 20.36
N ARG A 228 -20.01 -0.16 20.24
CA ARG A 228 -20.56 -0.95 21.35
C ARG A 228 -19.99 -2.35 21.29
N PHE A 229 -18.95 -2.60 22.08
CA PHE A 229 -18.34 -3.91 22.23
C PHE A 229 -19.19 -4.85 23.08
N ASN A 230 -18.85 -6.14 23.06
CA ASN A 230 -19.56 -7.20 23.78
C ASN A 230 -21.07 -7.22 23.48
N THR A 231 -21.45 -6.86 22.25
CA THR A 231 -22.85 -6.75 21.83
C THR A 231 -23.06 -7.52 20.55
N GLU A 232 -23.87 -8.57 20.61
CA GLU A 232 -24.24 -9.38 19.45
C GLU A 232 -25.61 -8.94 18.92
N VAL A 233 -25.68 -8.66 17.61
CA VAL A 233 -26.95 -8.39 16.95
C VAL A 233 -27.62 -9.73 16.62
N VAL A 234 -28.82 -9.94 17.15
CA VAL A 234 -29.60 -11.19 16.95
C VAL A 234 -30.70 -11.07 15.88
N GLY A 235 -30.97 -9.87 15.38
CA GLY A 235 -31.98 -9.62 14.36
C GLY A 235 -32.11 -8.14 14.00
N ALA A 236 -32.75 -7.87 12.85
CA ALA A 236 -33.17 -6.55 12.39
C ALA A 236 -34.56 -6.69 11.76
N ALA A 237 -35.41 -5.66 11.93
CA ALA A 237 -36.79 -5.63 11.47
C ALA A 237 -36.98 -4.60 10.35
#